data_AF-A0AA88GJA1-F1
#
_entry.id   AF-A0AA88GJA1-F1
#
_cell.length_a   1.000
_cell.length_b   1.000
_cell.length_c   1.000
_cell.angle_alpha   90.00
_cell.angle_beta   90.00
_cell.angle_gamma   90.00
#
_symmetry.space_group_name_H-M   'P 1'
#
loop_
_entity.id
_entity.type
_entity.pdbx_description
1 polymer ?
#
loop_
_entity_poly.entity_id
_entity_poly.type
_entity_poly.pdbx_seq_one_letter_code
_entity_poly.pdbx_strand_id
1 'polypeptide(L)'
;MKSGSPTSTTIQQPDVKFNKTSCLLFEPNVLFFPMPNKYKTILTLHIFNNHLTEFVAFSIKNPNPQYFKFSKMSAVLLPKTSTCIEITLECFHSWTIGESNGNVVEFHYKQSDDPQDFTKKGSLTRNTHIEKLEYKISFPSNDNLSVKILNDTITIAPKKVHFDGIRDHEVKYISLLYGCEENCPVPVWDLFMEPTEFVLISRNQLQEEIQSYYCPSCLMEVSGSEAMSNRMTCSYCYECPQCNSNLTIVSSENGTYFDCPFCHWNSLSIGLNTEGKYSQLFDQLKDHDFIHQNKFYILSKAFAELCHSSQFELSKTSNSVMASNKNLPIISIDEFLNERHDEEYDRLSPTSFNYTSFISFPNRLLHPSCNEIHSEHVWPFRKTLCTKKIKKYGNTVIVKRSADSNSSFGHFEINHSAMFYLPKVSIVNAPVMFLNHESDLYLNITNPHENFKLSLTFSQNLNYSKTNAKLILSDRPIILREHFGLDLYSHDTMVFIQGNEEEYRLRSEDDTSFVLERRGNQVKVRLGIIPQQAGPVQCSLCVKMSIIPNEMSSSTDSDSGFNDNAIRHSEKSTLFYIFLTLPSSSLEKAPVEDEPIPVDYSRMIFY
;
A
#
# COMPACT_ATOMS: atom_id res chain seq x y z
N MET A 1 62.84 -22.36 -13.68
CA MET A 1 62.98 -23.14 -14.93
C MET A 1 61.61 -23.70 -15.30
N LYS A 2 61.15 -23.35 -16.51
CA LYS A 2 60.06 -23.91 -17.34
C LYS A 2 58.72 -24.33 -16.69
N SER A 3 57.72 -23.55 -17.09
CA SER A 3 56.27 -23.76 -17.11
C SER A 3 55.81 -25.10 -17.69
N GLY A 4 54.87 -25.75 -17.01
CA GLY A 4 53.95 -26.73 -17.57
C GLY A 4 52.54 -26.41 -17.10
N SER A 5 51.66 -26.06 -18.02
CA SER A 5 50.24 -25.82 -17.81
C SER A 5 49.46 -27.14 -17.90
N PRO A 6 48.54 -27.46 -16.97
CA PRO A 6 47.52 -28.46 -17.21
C PRO A 6 46.20 -27.81 -17.67
N THR A 7 45.63 -28.45 -18.67
CA THR A 7 44.33 -28.23 -19.32
C THR A 7 43.15 -28.28 -18.36
N SER A 8 42.24 -27.30 -18.43
CA SER A 8 40.93 -27.34 -17.77
C SER A 8 39.92 -28.14 -18.59
N THR A 9 39.46 -29.26 -18.04
CA THR A 9 38.28 -29.99 -18.49
C THR A 9 37.02 -29.32 -17.95
N THR A 10 36.21 -28.73 -18.83
CA THR A 10 34.88 -28.20 -18.52
C THR A 10 33.89 -29.36 -18.32
N ILE A 11 33.41 -29.56 -17.11
CA ILE A 11 32.32 -30.49 -16.79
C ILE A 11 30.99 -29.74 -17.01
N GLN A 12 30.22 -30.16 -18.00
CA GLN A 12 28.83 -29.73 -18.19
C GLN A 12 27.94 -30.35 -17.10
N GLN A 13 27.25 -29.51 -16.32
CA GLN A 13 26.16 -29.92 -15.44
C GLN A 13 24.85 -30.07 -16.25
N PRO A 14 23.95 -31.00 -15.86
CA PRO A 14 22.70 -31.25 -16.57
C PRO A 14 21.63 -30.20 -16.25
N ASP A 15 20.97 -29.68 -17.29
CA ASP A 15 19.82 -28.76 -17.19
C ASP A 15 18.63 -29.44 -16.49
N VAL A 16 18.37 -29.04 -15.24
CA VAL A 16 17.13 -29.38 -14.52
C VAL A 16 16.02 -28.43 -14.99
N LYS A 17 15.12 -28.94 -15.84
CA LYS A 17 13.90 -28.22 -16.26
C LYS A 17 12.93 -28.08 -15.09
N PHE A 18 12.91 -26.91 -14.46
CA PHE A 18 11.83 -26.54 -13.54
C PHE A 18 10.52 -26.35 -14.34
N ASN A 19 9.48 -27.13 -14.00
CA ASN A 19 8.13 -26.91 -14.52
C ASN A 19 7.62 -25.56 -14.02
N LYS A 20 7.53 -24.57 -14.91
CA LYS A 20 6.90 -23.27 -14.62
C LYS A 20 5.39 -23.46 -14.48
N THR A 21 4.90 -23.41 -13.25
CA THR A 21 3.46 -23.24 -12.95
C THR A 21 3.02 -21.83 -13.38
N SER A 22 1.80 -21.68 -13.92
CA SER A 22 1.31 -20.36 -14.32
C SER A 22 1.15 -19.41 -13.14
N CYS A 23 1.42 -18.13 -13.42
CA CYS A 23 1.31 -17.04 -12.47
C CYS A 23 -0.16 -16.69 -12.13
N LEU A 24 -1.08 -17.00 -13.06
CA LEU A 24 -2.51 -16.71 -12.95
C LEU A 24 -3.32 -17.99 -13.17
N LEU A 25 -4.36 -18.17 -12.36
CA LEU A 25 -5.38 -19.20 -12.54
C LEU A 25 -6.68 -18.54 -13.00
N PHE A 26 -7.39 -19.18 -13.90
CA PHE A 26 -8.63 -18.69 -14.50
C PHE A 26 -9.77 -19.65 -14.17
N GLU A 27 -10.93 -19.11 -13.81
CA GLU A 27 -12.12 -19.93 -13.59
C GLU A 27 -13.36 -19.24 -14.21
N PRO A 28 -14.05 -19.86 -15.19
CA PRO A 28 -13.73 -21.16 -15.80
C PRO A 28 -12.56 -21.08 -16.80
N ASN A 29 -11.83 -22.20 -16.98
CA ASN A 29 -10.74 -22.31 -17.97
C ASN A 29 -11.21 -22.26 -19.43
N VAL A 30 -12.51 -22.51 -19.66
CA VAL A 30 -13.16 -22.41 -20.97
C VAL A 30 -14.45 -21.62 -20.79
N LEU A 31 -14.57 -20.51 -21.52
CA LEU A 31 -15.79 -19.70 -21.52
C LEU A 31 -16.80 -20.30 -22.51
N PHE A 32 -17.88 -20.87 -21.98
CA PHE A 32 -19.03 -21.28 -22.77
C PHE A 32 -20.09 -20.18 -22.78
N PHE A 33 -20.37 -19.65 -23.97
CA PHE A 33 -21.49 -18.76 -24.18
C PHE A 33 -22.71 -19.60 -24.57
N PRO A 34 -23.75 -19.70 -23.73
CA PRO A 34 -25.00 -20.30 -24.18
C PRO A 34 -25.55 -19.49 -25.36
N MET A 35 -26.24 -20.15 -26.30
CA MET A 35 -26.92 -19.47 -27.41
C MET A 35 -27.74 -18.28 -26.85
N PRO A 36 -27.60 -17.07 -27.42
CA PRO A 36 -28.25 -15.90 -26.89
C PRO A 36 -29.76 -16.06 -27.00
N ASN A 37 -30.43 -16.29 -25.86
CA ASN A 37 -31.83 -15.90 -25.73
C ASN A 37 -31.90 -14.37 -25.76
N LYS A 38 -33.09 -13.79 -25.98
CA LYS A 38 -33.37 -12.34 -26.13
C LYS A 38 -32.85 -11.40 -25.00
N TYR A 39 -32.05 -11.89 -24.06
CA TYR A 39 -31.53 -11.18 -22.91
C TYR A 39 -30.00 -11.07 -22.96
N LYS A 40 -29.50 -9.94 -22.45
CA LYS A 40 -28.09 -9.67 -22.17
C LYS A 40 -27.46 -10.86 -21.43
N THR A 41 -26.53 -11.56 -22.05
CA THR A 41 -25.80 -12.66 -21.40
C THR A 41 -24.55 -12.10 -20.76
N ILE A 42 -24.43 -12.26 -19.44
CA ILE A 42 -23.25 -11.85 -18.66
C ILE A 42 -22.55 -13.11 -18.18
N LEU A 43 -21.27 -13.25 -18.53
CA LEU A 43 -20.39 -14.30 -18.01
C LEU A 43 -19.41 -13.69 -17.02
N THR A 44 -19.00 -14.46 -16.03
CA THR A 44 -18.07 -14.01 -15.00
C THR A 44 -16.79 -14.83 -15.09
N LEU A 45 -15.67 -14.16 -15.37
CA LEU A 45 -14.33 -14.76 -15.37
C LEU A 45 -13.61 -14.38 -14.08
N HIS A 46 -13.28 -15.37 -13.26
CA HIS A 46 -12.47 -15.20 -12.07
C HIS A 46 -10.99 -15.39 -12.42
N ILE A 47 -10.15 -14.48 -11.95
CA ILE A 47 -8.71 -14.49 -12.18
C ILE A 47 -8.04 -14.43 -10.82
N PHE A 48 -7.22 -15.43 -10.52
CA PHE A 48 -6.52 -15.57 -9.25
C PHE A 48 -5.02 -15.40 -9.47
N ASN A 49 -4.37 -14.58 -8.65
CA ASN A 49 -2.92 -14.54 -8.59
C ASN A 49 -2.41 -15.68 -7.71
N ASN A 50 -1.75 -16.66 -8.34
CA ASN A 50 -1.22 -17.81 -7.63
C ASN A 50 0.18 -17.56 -7.02
N HIS A 51 0.81 -16.41 -7.29
CA HIS A 51 2.06 -16.06 -6.61
C HIS A 51 1.85 -15.86 -5.11
N LEU A 52 2.85 -16.31 -4.33
CA LEU A 52 2.90 -16.14 -2.88
C LEU A 52 3.33 -14.73 -2.48
N THR A 53 4.15 -14.07 -3.29
CA THR A 53 4.84 -12.83 -2.90
C THR A 53 4.81 -11.73 -3.96
N GLU A 54 4.48 -12.05 -5.20
CA GLU A 54 4.56 -11.11 -6.33
C GLU A 54 3.18 -10.64 -6.82
N PHE A 55 3.12 -9.37 -7.18
CA PHE A 55 1.96 -8.76 -7.82
C PHE A 55 1.96 -9.16 -9.28
N VAL A 56 0.79 -9.49 -9.81
CA VAL A 56 0.66 -9.86 -11.23
C VAL A 56 -0.30 -8.89 -11.91
N ALA A 57 0.25 -8.09 -12.80
CA ALA A 57 -0.53 -7.24 -13.71
C ALA A 57 -0.94 -8.06 -14.94
N PHE A 58 -2.19 -7.94 -15.36
CA PHE A 58 -2.67 -8.54 -16.59
C PHE A 58 -3.55 -7.57 -17.38
N SER A 59 -3.59 -7.75 -18.69
CA SER A 59 -4.47 -7.03 -19.61
C SER A 59 -5.20 -8.02 -20.50
N ILE A 60 -6.50 -7.84 -20.66
CA ILE A 60 -7.34 -8.58 -21.60
C ILE A 60 -7.43 -7.77 -22.90
N LYS A 61 -7.02 -8.39 -24.01
CA LYS A 61 -7.27 -7.84 -25.33
C LYS A 61 -8.58 -8.40 -25.85
N ASN A 62 -9.52 -7.51 -26.16
CA ASN A 62 -10.79 -7.87 -26.78
C ASN A 62 -10.70 -7.62 -28.29
N PRO A 63 -10.54 -8.66 -29.12
CA PRO A 63 -10.45 -8.51 -30.56
C PRO A 63 -11.79 -8.10 -31.21
N ASN A 64 -12.92 -8.19 -30.50
CA ASN A 64 -14.25 -7.91 -31.01
C ASN A 64 -15.06 -7.02 -30.03
N PRO A 65 -14.66 -5.74 -29.83
CA PRO A 65 -15.30 -4.84 -28.87
C PRO A 65 -16.77 -4.54 -29.17
N GLN A 66 -17.19 -4.75 -30.42
CA GLN A 66 -18.58 -4.59 -30.83
C GLN A 66 -19.52 -5.68 -30.29
N TYR A 67 -19.00 -6.86 -29.90
CA TYR A 67 -19.83 -7.96 -29.42
C TYR A 67 -19.64 -8.23 -27.92
N PHE A 68 -18.42 -8.04 -27.42
CA PHE A 68 -18.09 -8.31 -26.03
C PHE A 68 -17.74 -7.01 -25.31
N LYS A 69 -18.41 -6.75 -24.18
CA LYS A 69 -18.01 -5.71 -23.24
C LYS A 69 -17.46 -6.35 -21.99
N PHE A 70 -16.24 -5.99 -21.62
CA PHE A 70 -15.60 -6.46 -20.40
C PHE A 70 -15.70 -5.37 -19.33
N SER A 71 -16.07 -5.73 -18.10
CA SER A 71 -16.11 -4.77 -16.99
C SER A 71 -14.73 -4.25 -16.62
N LYS A 72 -13.66 -5.02 -16.93
CA LYS A 72 -12.26 -4.64 -16.74
C LYS A 72 -11.41 -5.19 -17.89
N MET A 73 -10.62 -4.33 -18.52
CA MET A 73 -9.66 -4.72 -19.57
C MET A 73 -8.24 -4.91 -19.02
N SER A 74 -7.96 -4.50 -17.79
CA SER A 74 -6.69 -4.72 -17.12
C SER A 74 -6.85 -4.62 -15.62
N ALA A 75 -6.04 -5.37 -14.87
CA ALA A 75 -5.97 -5.24 -13.42
C ALA A 75 -4.58 -5.68 -12.91
N VAL A 76 -4.27 -5.26 -11.69
CA VAL A 76 -3.11 -5.76 -10.94
C VAL A 76 -3.65 -6.52 -9.74
N LEU A 77 -3.19 -7.75 -9.57
CA LEU A 77 -3.58 -8.61 -8.46
C LEU A 77 -2.45 -8.70 -7.44
N LEU A 78 -2.77 -8.44 -6.17
CA LEU A 78 -1.87 -8.74 -5.05
C LEU A 78 -1.65 -10.26 -4.95
N PRO A 79 -0.55 -10.71 -4.33
CA PRO A 79 -0.34 -12.14 -4.07
C PRO A 79 -1.55 -12.78 -3.39
N LYS A 80 -1.95 -13.97 -3.85
CA LYS A 80 -3.10 -14.72 -3.31
C LYS A 80 -4.44 -13.98 -3.32
N THR A 81 -4.61 -12.97 -4.17
CA THR A 81 -5.89 -12.30 -4.39
C THR A 81 -6.51 -12.68 -5.72
N SER A 82 -7.82 -12.46 -5.84
CA SER A 82 -8.57 -12.69 -7.06
C SER A 82 -9.35 -11.45 -7.48
N THR A 83 -9.62 -11.34 -8.77
CA THR A 83 -10.62 -10.41 -9.28
C THR A 83 -11.59 -11.12 -10.19
N CYS A 84 -12.73 -10.49 -10.38
CA CYS A 84 -13.79 -10.95 -11.27
C CYS A 84 -13.93 -9.94 -12.42
N ILE A 85 -14.13 -10.47 -13.61
CA ILE A 85 -14.36 -9.73 -14.85
C ILE A 85 -15.66 -10.22 -15.47
N GLU A 86 -16.61 -9.30 -15.60
CA GLU A 86 -17.88 -9.57 -16.25
C GLU A 86 -17.72 -9.34 -17.75
N ILE A 87 -18.06 -10.34 -18.54
CA ILE A 87 -18.06 -10.32 -19.99
C ILE A 87 -19.52 -10.32 -20.44
N THR A 88 -19.99 -9.15 -20.83
CA THR A 88 -21.31 -8.98 -21.41
C THR A 88 -21.23 -9.24 -22.91
N LEU A 89 -22.06 -10.16 -23.41
CA LEU A 89 -22.33 -10.29 -24.84
C LEU A 89 -23.51 -9.37 -25.19
N GLU A 90 -23.26 -8.37 -26.02
CA GLU A 90 -24.31 -7.52 -26.58
C GLU A 90 -24.71 -8.04 -27.96
N CYS A 91 -25.89 -8.68 -28.03
CA CYS A 91 -26.51 -8.99 -29.31
C CYS A 91 -27.27 -7.76 -29.80
N PHE A 92 -26.77 -7.14 -30.88
CA PHE A 92 -27.57 -6.19 -31.65
C PHE A 92 -28.69 -6.94 -32.40
N HIS A 93 -29.79 -6.23 -32.63
CA HIS A 93 -31.12 -6.72 -32.94
C HIS A 93 -31.21 -7.73 -34.10
N SER A 94 -32.33 -8.47 -34.09
CA SER A 94 -32.78 -9.42 -35.11
C SER A 94 -32.62 -8.91 -36.53
N TRP A 95 -32.03 -9.74 -37.38
CA TRP A 95 -32.11 -9.60 -38.83
C TRP A 95 -33.53 -9.99 -39.25
N THR A 96 -34.33 -9.06 -39.76
CA THR A 96 -35.54 -9.42 -40.51
C THR A 96 -35.15 -9.66 -41.95
N ILE A 97 -35.36 -10.89 -42.41
CA ILE A 97 -35.31 -11.23 -43.83
C ILE A 97 -36.53 -10.58 -44.48
N GLY A 98 -36.33 -9.49 -45.23
CA GLY A 98 -37.33 -9.02 -46.15
C GLY A 98 -37.41 -10.01 -47.31
N GLU A 99 -38.60 -10.58 -47.56
CA GLU A 99 -38.84 -11.31 -48.80
C GLU A 99 -38.62 -10.36 -49.98
N SER A 100 -37.68 -10.72 -50.86
CA SER A 100 -37.46 -10.02 -52.11
C SER A 100 -37.89 -10.90 -53.27
N ASN A 101 -38.77 -10.37 -54.12
CA ASN A 101 -38.88 -10.80 -55.49
C ASN A 101 -37.89 -9.98 -56.32
N GLY A 102 -36.69 -10.53 -56.57
CA GLY A 102 -35.83 -10.12 -57.70
C GLY A 102 -34.61 -9.23 -57.40
N ASN A 103 -33.44 -9.86 -57.38
CA ASN A 103 -32.11 -9.47 -57.90
C ASN A 103 -31.45 -8.10 -57.64
N VAL A 104 -31.93 -7.25 -56.74
CA VAL A 104 -31.07 -6.21 -56.13
C VAL A 104 -31.42 -6.05 -54.66
N VAL A 105 -30.46 -6.32 -53.77
CA VAL A 105 -30.59 -6.06 -52.33
C VAL A 105 -29.93 -4.71 -52.02
N GLU A 106 -30.74 -3.66 -51.93
CA GLU A 106 -30.33 -2.39 -51.32
C GLU A 106 -30.62 -2.44 -49.81
N PHE A 107 -29.60 -2.17 -49.01
CA PHE A 107 -29.71 -2.08 -47.55
C PHE A 107 -30.05 -0.64 -47.17
N HIS A 108 -31.28 -0.42 -46.69
CA HIS A 108 -31.64 0.86 -46.09
C HIS A 108 -31.62 0.78 -44.57
N TYR A 109 -30.85 1.68 -43.96
CA TYR A 109 -30.84 1.91 -42.53
C TYR A 109 -32.01 2.84 -42.18
N LYS A 110 -32.95 2.39 -41.35
CA LYS A 110 -33.90 3.26 -40.67
C LYS A 110 -33.74 3.10 -39.16
N GLN A 111 -33.28 4.16 -38.52
CA GLN A 111 -33.33 4.34 -37.08
C GLN A 111 -34.78 4.66 -36.71
N SER A 112 -35.38 3.86 -35.84
CA SER A 112 -36.75 4.08 -35.36
C SER A 112 -36.69 4.72 -33.98
N ASP A 113 -37.25 5.91 -33.87
CA ASP A 113 -37.42 6.66 -32.63
C ASP A 113 -38.77 6.34 -31.97
N ASP A 114 -38.94 5.17 -31.32
CA ASP A 114 -39.91 5.02 -30.20
C ASP A 114 -39.81 3.62 -29.54
N PRO A 115 -39.58 3.49 -28.21
CA PRO A 115 -39.53 2.19 -27.54
C PRO A 115 -40.87 1.67 -26.99
N GLN A 116 -42.02 2.33 -27.22
CA GLN A 116 -43.27 2.01 -26.48
C GLN A 116 -44.37 1.22 -27.20
N ASP A 117 -44.14 0.63 -28.38
CA ASP A 117 -45.25 0.03 -29.15
C ASP A 117 -45.44 -1.50 -29.02
N PHE A 118 -44.98 -2.11 -27.93
CA PHE A 118 -45.19 -3.55 -27.65
C PHE A 118 -46.13 -3.82 -26.47
N THR A 119 -47.32 -3.22 -26.47
CA THR A 119 -48.45 -3.78 -25.70
C THR A 119 -49.80 -3.59 -26.39
N LYS A 120 -50.17 -4.48 -27.32
CA LYS A 120 -51.58 -4.91 -27.49
C LYS A 120 -51.77 -6.12 -28.42
N LYS A 121 -52.19 -7.21 -27.77
CA LYS A 121 -53.06 -8.33 -28.18
C LYS A 121 -53.24 -8.67 -29.67
N GLY A 122 -53.03 -9.96 -29.97
CA GLY A 122 -53.76 -10.65 -31.05
C GLY A 122 -53.26 -12.06 -31.29
N SER A 123 -54.02 -13.05 -30.81
CA SER A 123 -53.77 -14.48 -31.02
C SER A 123 -53.74 -14.86 -32.50
N LEU A 124 -52.80 -15.71 -32.92
CA LEU A 124 -53.07 -16.73 -33.95
C LEU A 124 -52.04 -17.86 -33.91
N THR A 125 -52.61 -19.05 -33.95
CA THR A 125 -52.00 -20.38 -34.06
C THR A 125 -51.14 -20.54 -35.32
N ARG A 126 -50.02 -21.24 -35.23
CA ARG A 126 -49.81 -22.56 -35.89
C ARG A 126 -48.34 -23.00 -35.85
N ASN A 127 -48.21 -24.31 -35.63
CA ASN A 127 -47.19 -25.23 -36.11
C ASN A 127 -46.20 -24.69 -37.15
N THR A 128 -44.93 -25.04 -36.97
CA THR A 128 -44.01 -25.51 -38.03
C THR A 128 -42.77 -26.08 -37.34
N HIS A 129 -42.61 -27.40 -37.41
CA HIS A 129 -41.67 -28.06 -38.31
C HIS A 129 -40.22 -27.62 -38.10
N ILE A 130 -39.49 -28.47 -37.37
CA ILE A 130 -38.04 -28.45 -37.26
C ILE A 130 -37.49 -28.91 -38.61
N GLU A 131 -36.94 -27.98 -39.38
CA GLU A 131 -35.93 -28.30 -40.38
C GLU A 131 -34.59 -27.69 -39.97
N LYS A 132 -33.64 -28.59 -39.81
CA LYS A 132 -32.27 -28.36 -39.39
C LYS A 132 -31.51 -27.67 -40.54
N LEU A 133 -31.38 -26.35 -40.49
CA LEU A 133 -30.45 -25.61 -41.35
C LEU A 133 -29.10 -25.49 -40.63
N GLU A 134 -28.18 -26.38 -40.99
CA GLU A 134 -26.76 -26.26 -40.68
C GLU A 134 -26.15 -25.13 -41.53
N TYR A 135 -25.94 -23.96 -40.93
CA TYR A 135 -25.07 -22.94 -41.51
C TYR A 135 -23.62 -23.24 -41.16
N LYS A 136 -22.91 -23.82 -42.13
CA LYS A 136 -21.46 -23.97 -42.14
C LYS A 136 -20.83 -22.61 -42.49
N ILE A 137 -20.56 -21.78 -41.48
CA ILE A 137 -19.77 -20.57 -41.66
C ILE A 137 -18.29 -20.99 -41.67
N SER A 138 -17.76 -21.25 -42.86
CA SER A 138 -16.32 -21.32 -43.10
C SER A 138 -15.76 -19.90 -43.22
N PHE A 139 -14.96 -19.47 -42.24
CA PHE A 139 -14.13 -18.28 -42.39
C PHE A 139 -12.91 -18.60 -43.28
N PRO A 140 -12.43 -17.64 -44.10
CA PRO A 140 -11.34 -17.87 -45.02
C PRO A 140 -9.99 -18.00 -44.29
N SER A 141 -9.27 -19.06 -44.62
CA SER A 141 -7.85 -19.37 -44.39
C SER A 141 -7.37 -19.53 -42.94
N ASN A 142 -6.84 -20.72 -42.68
CA ASN A 142 -6.46 -21.30 -41.39
C ASN A 142 -5.17 -20.75 -40.72
N ASP A 143 -4.61 -19.60 -41.12
CA ASP A 143 -3.17 -19.34 -40.87
C ASP A 143 -2.80 -18.10 -40.02
N ASN A 144 -3.75 -17.34 -39.46
CA ASN A 144 -3.41 -16.05 -38.82
C ASN A 144 -3.49 -15.99 -37.28
N LEU A 145 -4.00 -17.03 -36.61
CA LEU A 145 -4.03 -17.08 -35.14
C LEU A 145 -3.72 -18.49 -34.66
N SER A 146 -2.58 -18.65 -33.96
CA SER A 146 -2.30 -19.88 -33.23
C SER A 146 -2.77 -19.73 -31.79
N VAL A 147 -3.73 -20.56 -31.39
CA VAL A 147 -4.09 -20.73 -29.98
C VAL A 147 -3.34 -21.96 -29.48
N LYS A 148 -2.33 -21.75 -28.64
CA LYS A 148 -1.66 -22.86 -27.94
C LYS A 148 -1.95 -22.75 -26.45
N ILE A 149 -2.41 -23.87 -25.90
CA ILE A 149 -2.58 -24.07 -24.47
C ILE A 149 -1.49 -25.05 -24.07
N LEU A 150 -0.48 -24.55 -23.35
CA LEU A 150 0.58 -25.35 -22.77
C LEU A 150 0.92 -24.76 -21.41
N ASN A 151 0.92 -25.60 -20.38
CA ASN A 151 1.31 -25.25 -19.01
C ASN A 151 0.60 -23.99 -18.50
N ASP A 152 -0.73 -24.05 -18.45
CA ASP A 152 -1.60 -23.10 -17.76
C ASP A 152 -1.57 -21.65 -18.29
N THR A 153 -1.16 -21.46 -19.54
CA THR A 153 -1.36 -20.20 -20.27
C THR A 153 -2.09 -20.43 -21.59
N ILE A 154 -3.23 -19.76 -21.80
CA ILE A 154 -3.87 -19.65 -23.11
C ILE A 154 -3.15 -18.55 -23.87
N THR A 155 -2.32 -18.91 -24.83
CA THR A 155 -1.59 -17.94 -25.65
C THR A 155 -2.30 -17.79 -26.99
N ILE A 156 -2.98 -16.65 -27.18
CA ILE A 156 -3.50 -16.21 -28.47
C ILE A 156 -2.51 -15.20 -29.02
N ALA A 157 -1.60 -15.65 -29.89
CA ALA A 157 -0.57 -14.78 -30.45
C ALA A 157 -0.90 -14.44 -31.91
N PRO A 158 -0.97 -13.15 -32.30
CA PRO A 158 -0.70 -12.79 -33.68
C PRO A 158 0.78 -13.06 -33.96
N LYS A 159 1.10 -13.54 -35.17
CA LYS A 159 2.50 -13.79 -35.60
C LYS A 159 3.33 -12.53 -35.33
N LYS A 160 4.39 -12.64 -34.50
CA LYS A 160 5.15 -11.53 -33.89
C LYS A 160 5.63 -10.50 -34.90
N VAL A 161 5.42 -9.22 -34.59
CA VAL A 161 6.31 -8.12 -35.03
C VAL A 161 7.27 -7.83 -33.88
N HIS A 162 8.57 -7.94 -34.13
CA HIS A 162 9.62 -7.61 -33.16
C HIS A 162 9.74 -6.09 -33.01
N PHE A 163 9.61 -5.58 -31.79
CA PHE A 163 10.16 -4.29 -31.41
C PHE A 163 11.26 -4.55 -30.39
N ASP A 164 12.51 -4.30 -30.77
CA ASP A 164 13.67 -4.35 -29.87
C ASP A 164 13.60 -3.14 -28.93
N GLY A 165 13.21 -3.40 -27.68
CA GLY A 165 12.99 -2.40 -26.65
C GLY A 165 14.27 -1.94 -25.97
N ILE A 166 14.55 -0.64 -26.07
CA ILE A 166 15.24 0.12 -25.04
C ILE A 166 14.26 0.21 -23.84
N ARG A 167 14.73 -0.19 -22.66
CA ARG A 167 13.94 -0.18 -21.41
C ARG A 167 13.84 1.25 -20.87
N ASP A 168 12.77 1.97 -21.18
CA ASP A 168 12.43 3.19 -20.44
C ASP A 168 11.46 2.89 -19.29
N HIS A 169 11.94 3.18 -18.08
CA HIS A 169 11.30 3.05 -16.77
C HIS A 169 10.20 4.12 -16.50
N GLU A 170 9.58 4.71 -17.51
CA GLU A 170 8.82 5.96 -17.37
C GLU A 170 7.29 5.88 -17.57
N VAL A 171 6.65 4.73 -17.34
CA VAL A 171 5.18 4.75 -17.17
C VAL A 171 4.88 5.21 -15.74
N LYS A 172 4.90 6.54 -15.53
CA LYS A 172 4.70 7.18 -14.23
C LYS A 172 3.24 7.04 -13.78
N TYR A 173 3.08 6.59 -12.54
CA TYR A 173 1.82 6.29 -11.88
C TYR A 173 0.92 7.53 -11.75
N ILE A 174 -0.40 7.33 -11.90
CA ILE A 174 -1.39 8.30 -11.41
C ILE A 174 -1.23 8.39 -9.90
N SER A 175 -0.98 9.59 -9.36
CA SER A 175 -0.85 9.79 -7.91
C SER A 175 -1.66 10.99 -7.45
N LEU A 176 -2.34 10.84 -6.31
CA LEU A 176 -3.03 11.89 -5.59
C LEU A 176 -2.44 11.96 -4.18
N LEU A 177 -1.83 13.08 -3.84
CA LEU A 177 -1.20 13.34 -2.55
C LEU A 177 -1.75 14.63 -1.95
N TYR A 178 -1.57 14.81 -0.67
CA TYR A 178 -1.98 15.99 0.08
C TYR A 178 -0.75 16.74 0.60
N GLY A 179 -0.92 17.96 1.08
CA GLY A 179 0.13 18.63 1.85
C GLY A 179 -0.40 19.82 2.62
N CYS A 180 0.35 20.17 3.65
CA CYS A 180 0.22 21.44 4.36
C CYS A 180 1.04 22.53 3.63
N GLU A 181 1.20 23.70 4.27
CA GLU A 181 1.88 24.89 3.74
C GLU A 181 3.29 24.65 3.16
N GLU A 182 3.96 23.53 3.48
CA GLU A 182 5.36 23.25 3.10
C GLU A 182 5.58 22.66 1.69
N ASN A 183 4.61 22.70 0.75
CA ASN A 183 4.77 22.16 -0.62
C ASN A 183 5.30 20.70 -0.69
N CYS A 184 5.13 19.93 0.39
CA CYS A 184 5.64 18.58 0.52
C CYS A 184 4.49 17.58 0.32
N PRO A 185 4.37 16.97 -0.87
CA PRO A 185 3.29 16.03 -1.16
C PRO A 185 3.48 14.75 -0.34
N VAL A 186 2.53 14.47 0.54
CA VAL A 186 2.48 13.29 1.40
C VAL A 186 1.11 12.64 1.30
N PRO A 187 0.97 11.33 1.57
CA PRO A 187 -0.36 10.74 1.62
C PRO A 187 -1.17 11.30 2.79
N VAL A 188 -2.50 11.32 2.66
CA VAL A 188 -3.40 11.89 3.69
C VAL A 188 -3.24 11.24 5.07
N TRP A 189 -2.85 9.96 5.15
CA TRP A 189 -2.63 9.25 6.41
C TRP A 189 -1.34 9.65 7.15
N ASP A 190 -0.43 10.39 6.49
CA ASP A 190 0.75 10.98 7.12
C ASP A 190 0.51 12.44 7.58
N LEU A 191 -0.73 12.93 7.46
CA LEU A 191 -1.17 14.24 7.92
C LEU A 191 -2.09 14.13 9.14
N PHE A 192 -2.11 15.19 9.94
CA PHE A 192 -2.86 15.30 11.19
C PHE A 192 -3.53 16.66 11.29
N MET A 193 -4.57 16.79 12.10
CA MET A 193 -5.23 18.08 12.36
C MET A 193 -5.08 18.47 13.81
N GLU A 194 -4.76 19.74 14.06
CA GLU A 194 -4.92 20.35 15.38
C GLU A 194 -6.38 20.80 15.51
N PRO A 195 -7.18 20.25 16.45
CA PRO A 195 -8.63 20.50 16.50
C PRO A 195 -9.01 21.90 17.02
N THR A 196 -8.12 22.55 17.76
CA THR A 196 -8.39 23.82 18.45
C THR A 196 -8.35 24.99 17.48
N GLU A 197 -7.26 25.12 16.72
CA GLU A 197 -6.99 26.13 15.70
C GLU A 197 -7.33 25.64 14.28
N PHE A 198 -7.63 24.35 14.11
CA PHE A 198 -7.95 23.73 12.83
C PHE A 198 -6.79 23.79 11.82
N VAL A 199 -5.57 23.60 12.32
CA VAL A 199 -4.34 23.65 11.53
C VAL A 199 -3.97 22.25 11.04
N LEU A 200 -3.65 22.14 9.74
CA LEU A 200 -3.16 20.90 9.15
C LEU A 200 -1.66 20.74 9.43
N ILE A 201 -1.31 19.62 10.05
CA ILE A 201 0.03 19.31 10.54
C ILE A 201 0.61 18.12 9.76
N SER A 202 1.88 18.21 9.44
CA SER A 202 2.66 17.13 8.84
C SER A 202 3.47 16.36 9.88
N ARG A 203 3.84 15.10 9.58
CA ARG A 203 4.49 14.22 10.55
C ARG A 203 5.81 14.76 11.12
N ASN A 204 6.58 15.51 10.35
CA ASN A 204 7.84 16.17 10.75
C ASN A 204 7.63 17.31 11.76
N GLN A 205 6.43 17.89 11.83
CA GLN A 205 6.09 18.95 12.78
C GLN A 205 5.62 18.41 14.14
N LEU A 206 5.45 17.08 14.26
CA LEU A 206 5.01 16.43 15.50
C LEU A 206 6.20 16.07 16.39
N GLN A 207 6.03 16.32 17.68
CA GLN A 207 6.90 15.80 18.73
C GLN A 207 6.42 14.41 19.12
N GLU A 208 7.32 13.42 19.10
CA GLU A 208 7.04 12.06 19.54
C GLU A 208 7.57 11.85 20.97
N GLU A 209 6.70 11.43 21.87
CA GLU A 209 7.05 11.03 23.23
C GLU A 209 6.77 9.55 23.45
N ILE A 210 7.57 8.89 24.28
CA ILE A 210 7.35 7.48 24.63
C ILE A 210 6.21 7.41 25.65
N GLN A 211 5.15 6.70 25.28
CA GLN A 211 4.00 6.42 26.14
C GLN A 211 4.27 5.21 27.02
N SER A 212 4.65 4.10 26.40
CA SER A 212 4.90 2.84 27.08
C SER A 212 5.81 1.94 26.23
N TYR A 213 6.32 0.89 26.86
CA TYR A 213 7.08 -0.16 26.20
C TYR A 213 6.23 -1.43 26.16
N TYR A 214 6.37 -2.24 25.12
CA TYR A 214 5.69 -3.52 25.04
C TYR A 214 6.51 -4.54 24.27
N CYS A 215 6.31 -5.82 24.57
CA CYS A 215 6.93 -6.88 23.79
C CYS A 215 6.06 -7.17 22.56
N PRO A 216 6.60 -7.17 21.33
CA PRO A 216 5.82 -7.50 20.13
C PRO A 216 5.41 -8.99 20.06
N SER A 217 6.04 -9.86 20.85
CA SER A 217 5.79 -11.31 20.83
C SER A 217 4.70 -11.74 21.80
N CYS A 218 4.75 -11.30 23.06
CA CYS A 218 3.72 -11.62 24.06
C CYS A 218 2.70 -10.50 24.28
N LEU A 219 2.87 -9.34 23.61
CA LEU A 219 2.01 -8.15 23.72
C LEU A 219 1.89 -7.56 25.13
N MET A 220 2.75 -8.01 26.06
CA MET A 220 2.80 -7.48 27.42
C MET A 220 3.37 -6.07 27.41
N GLU A 221 2.63 -5.15 28.02
CA GLU A 221 3.14 -3.82 28.34
C GLU A 221 4.06 -3.85 29.56
N VAL A 222 5.08 -2.99 29.52
CA VAL A 222 6.14 -2.91 30.51
C VAL A 222 6.30 -1.45 30.92
N SER A 223 6.41 -1.20 32.22
CA SER A 223 6.67 0.15 32.74
C SER A 223 8.03 0.67 32.29
N GLY A 224 8.21 1.99 32.21
CA GLY A 224 9.50 2.57 31.80
C GLY A 224 10.67 2.16 32.71
N SER A 225 10.46 2.07 34.02
CA SER A 225 11.48 1.62 34.97
C SER A 225 11.85 0.15 34.78
N GLU A 226 10.85 -0.71 34.54
CA GLU A 226 11.08 -2.13 34.26
C GLU A 226 11.72 -2.37 32.88
N ALA A 227 11.34 -1.59 31.87
CA ALA A 227 11.98 -1.63 30.57
C ALA A 227 13.46 -1.23 30.69
N MET A 228 13.77 -0.16 31.43
CA MET A 228 15.15 0.26 31.67
C MET A 228 15.95 -0.78 32.48
N SER A 229 15.37 -1.36 33.54
CA SER A 229 16.05 -2.38 34.34
C SER A 229 16.33 -3.66 33.54
N ASN A 230 15.42 -4.01 32.62
CA ASN A 230 15.58 -5.12 31.68
C ASN A 230 16.25 -4.71 30.35
N ARG A 231 16.86 -3.52 30.27
CA ARG A 231 17.64 -3.04 29.10
C ARG A 231 16.85 -3.04 27.78
N MET A 232 15.60 -2.60 27.85
CA MET A 232 14.65 -2.59 26.74
C MET A 232 14.41 -3.98 26.14
N THR A 233 14.44 -5.04 26.95
CA THR A 233 14.12 -6.40 26.53
C THR A 233 13.02 -7.02 27.37
N CYS A 234 12.29 -7.97 26.78
CA CYS A 234 11.27 -8.75 27.46
C CYS A 234 11.94 -9.79 28.38
N SER A 235 11.39 -9.98 29.58
CA SER A 235 11.90 -10.99 30.52
C SER A 235 11.56 -12.44 30.12
N TYR A 236 10.58 -12.64 29.24
CA TYR A 236 9.99 -13.96 28.97
C TYR A 236 10.11 -14.41 27.51
N CYS A 237 10.29 -13.48 26.57
CA CYS A 237 10.35 -13.80 25.15
C CYS A 237 11.79 -13.77 24.66
N TYR A 238 12.15 -14.77 23.84
CA TYR A 238 13.50 -14.91 23.30
C TYR A 238 13.46 -15.06 21.78
N GLU A 239 14.53 -14.62 21.13
CA GLU A 239 14.76 -14.68 19.69
C GLU A 239 15.83 -15.72 19.36
N CYS A 240 15.61 -16.43 18.26
CA CYS A 240 16.54 -17.39 17.73
C CYS A 240 17.79 -16.67 17.23
N PRO A 241 19.00 -17.08 17.65
CA PRO A 241 20.24 -16.43 17.24
C PRO A 241 20.57 -16.59 15.74
N GLN A 242 19.94 -17.56 15.07
CA GLN A 242 20.20 -17.87 13.66
C GLN A 242 19.27 -17.13 12.69
N CYS A 243 18.01 -16.87 13.08
CA CYS A 243 17.01 -16.30 12.16
C CYS A 243 16.14 -15.20 12.77
N ASN A 244 16.35 -14.86 14.05
CA ASN A 244 15.62 -13.83 14.81
C ASN A 244 14.11 -14.10 14.95
N SER A 245 13.66 -15.32 14.62
CA SER A 245 12.30 -15.76 14.91
C SER A 245 12.10 -15.93 16.41
N ASN A 246 10.87 -15.75 16.88
CA ASN A 246 10.52 -16.03 18.27
C ASN A 246 10.75 -17.52 18.59
N LEU A 247 11.38 -17.77 19.74
CA LEU A 247 11.59 -19.11 20.26
C LEU A 247 10.35 -19.58 21.03
N THR A 248 10.14 -20.88 20.98
CA THR A 248 9.11 -21.59 21.74
C THR A 248 9.76 -22.49 22.76
N ILE A 249 9.06 -22.79 23.86
CA ILE A 249 9.54 -23.71 24.88
C ILE A 249 8.92 -25.08 24.60
N VAL A 250 9.77 -26.09 24.43
CA VAL A 250 9.36 -27.46 24.16
C VAL A 250 9.81 -28.35 25.31
N SER A 251 8.92 -29.20 25.79
CA SER A 251 9.23 -30.23 26.81
C SER A 251 9.30 -31.59 26.13
N SER A 252 10.41 -32.30 26.33
CA SER A 252 10.66 -33.66 25.83
C SER A 252 11.15 -34.57 26.96
N GLU A 253 11.38 -35.86 26.67
CA GLU A 253 12.03 -36.79 27.61
C GLU A 253 13.42 -36.31 28.05
N ASN A 254 14.12 -35.55 27.19
CA ASN A 254 15.44 -34.99 27.47
C ASN A 254 15.39 -33.65 28.23
N GLY A 255 14.23 -33.31 28.79
CA GLY A 255 13.97 -32.06 29.49
C GLY A 255 13.29 -31.00 28.63
N THR A 256 13.18 -29.80 29.20
CA THR A 256 12.60 -28.60 28.61
C THR A 256 13.69 -27.70 28.05
N TYR A 257 13.52 -27.23 26.81
CA TYR A 257 14.50 -26.45 26.05
C TYR A 257 13.81 -25.45 25.10
N PHE A 258 14.57 -24.53 24.50
CA PHE A 258 14.06 -23.62 23.47
C PHE A 258 14.15 -24.24 22.08
N ASP A 259 13.10 -24.11 21.29
CA ASP A 259 13.03 -24.53 19.90
C ASP A 259 12.58 -23.39 18.99
N CYS A 260 13.24 -23.25 17.85
CA CYS A 260 12.87 -22.32 16.80
C CYS A 260 12.01 -23.02 15.75
N PRO A 261 10.73 -22.62 15.56
CA PRO A 261 9.85 -23.25 14.59
C PRO A 261 10.24 -22.96 13.13
N PHE A 262 11.10 -21.97 12.88
CA PHE A 262 11.46 -21.54 11.53
C PHE A 262 12.70 -22.25 10.99
N CYS A 263 13.80 -22.24 11.75
CA CYS A 263 15.07 -22.83 11.31
C CYS A 263 15.46 -24.09 12.09
N HIS A 264 14.61 -24.56 13.01
CA HIS A 264 14.82 -25.75 13.84
C HIS A 264 16.08 -25.69 14.72
N TRP A 265 16.58 -24.48 14.99
CA TRP A 265 17.59 -24.28 16.03
C TRP A 265 16.98 -24.64 17.38
N ASN A 266 17.71 -25.40 18.20
CA ASN A 266 17.28 -25.74 19.54
C ASN A 266 18.41 -25.51 20.55
N SER A 267 18.05 -25.24 21.79
CA SER A 267 19.03 -24.92 22.83
C SER A 267 19.75 -26.14 23.41
N LEU A 268 19.39 -27.36 22.99
CA LEU A 268 20.09 -28.58 23.40
C LEU A 268 21.53 -28.60 22.87
N SER A 269 21.77 -28.04 21.67
CA SER A 269 23.11 -28.00 21.07
C SER A 269 24.11 -27.21 21.89
N ILE A 270 23.63 -26.26 22.69
CA ILE A 270 24.46 -25.40 23.54
C ILE A 270 24.42 -25.81 25.02
N GLY A 271 23.78 -26.95 25.34
CA GLY A 271 23.63 -27.44 26.71
C GLY A 271 22.64 -26.65 27.58
N LEU A 272 21.76 -25.84 26.97
CA LEU A 272 20.74 -25.06 27.67
C LEU A 272 19.43 -25.87 27.72
N ASN A 273 19.26 -26.63 28.80
CA ASN A 273 18.06 -27.41 29.11
C ASN A 273 17.79 -27.50 30.62
N THR A 274 16.59 -27.97 30.99
CA THR A 274 16.21 -28.23 32.38
C THR A 274 15.32 -29.47 32.46
N GLU A 275 15.56 -30.33 33.46
CA GLU A 275 14.68 -31.47 33.80
C GLU A 275 13.44 -31.04 34.60
N GLY A 276 13.38 -29.78 35.03
CA GLY A 276 12.38 -29.24 35.94
C GLY A 276 11.46 -28.18 35.31
N LYS A 277 11.18 -27.11 36.07
CA LYS A 277 10.32 -26.01 35.62
C LYS A 277 11.03 -25.19 34.55
N TYR A 278 10.32 -24.82 33.49
CA TYR A 278 10.82 -23.95 32.43
C TYR A 278 11.41 -22.62 32.93
N SER A 279 11.00 -22.14 34.12
CA SER A 279 11.57 -20.95 34.74
C SER A 279 13.08 -21.03 34.94
N GLN A 280 13.62 -22.24 35.13
CA GLN A 280 15.07 -22.45 35.28
C GLN A 280 15.85 -22.13 34.01
N LEU A 281 15.26 -22.25 32.81
CA LEU A 281 15.89 -21.80 31.57
C LEU A 281 16.16 -20.30 31.60
N PHE A 282 15.21 -19.52 32.12
CA PHE A 282 15.37 -18.07 32.23
C PHE A 282 16.44 -17.68 33.24
N ASP A 283 16.62 -18.47 34.30
CA ASP A 283 17.66 -18.22 35.30
C ASP A 283 19.04 -18.55 34.75
N GLN A 284 19.21 -19.65 34.01
CA GLN A 284 20.47 -19.94 33.28
C GLN A 284 20.84 -18.82 32.31
N LEU A 285 19.86 -18.27 31.60
CA LEU A 285 20.07 -17.13 30.69
C LEU A 285 20.42 -15.84 31.43
N LYS A 286 19.78 -15.56 32.57
CA LYS A 286 20.16 -14.42 33.44
C LYS A 286 21.58 -14.55 33.95
N ASP A 287 22.00 -15.75 34.36
CA ASP A 287 23.34 -16.00 34.87
C ASP A 287 24.39 -15.81 33.77
N HIS A 288 24.12 -16.31 32.57
CA HIS A 288 24.95 -16.07 31.39
C HIS A 288 25.08 -14.57 31.09
N ASP A 289 23.96 -13.84 31.04
CA ASP A 289 23.96 -12.39 30.86
C ASP A 289 24.76 -11.68 31.97
N PHE A 290 24.64 -12.12 33.22
CA PHE A 290 25.30 -11.51 34.38
C PHE A 290 26.83 -11.61 34.29
N ILE A 291 27.38 -12.72 33.78
CA ILE A 291 28.83 -12.91 33.64
C ILE A 291 29.46 -11.80 32.79
N HIS A 292 28.85 -11.49 31.64
CA HIS A 292 29.33 -10.41 30.77
C HIS A 292 29.13 -9.02 31.40
N GLN A 293 28.06 -8.85 32.18
CA GLN A 293 27.73 -7.59 32.83
C GLN A 293 28.65 -7.26 34.00
N ASN A 294 29.04 -8.27 34.78
CA ASN A 294 29.85 -8.08 35.97
C ASN A 294 31.22 -7.45 35.62
N LYS A 295 31.84 -7.88 34.51
CA LYS A 295 33.07 -7.28 33.99
C LYS A 295 32.90 -5.78 33.71
N PHE A 296 31.84 -5.39 33.00
CA PHE A 296 31.55 -3.99 32.72
C PHE A 296 31.27 -3.18 34.00
N TYR A 297 30.50 -3.74 34.94
CA TYR A 297 30.16 -3.08 36.20
C TYR A 297 31.39 -2.78 37.05
N ILE A 298 32.30 -3.75 37.17
CA ILE A 298 33.57 -3.57 37.90
C ILE A 298 34.38 -2.42 37.29
N LEU A 299 34.53 -2.40 35.97
CA LEU A 299 35.24 -1.33 35.26
C LEU A 299 34.55 0.02 35.43
N SER A 300 33.23 0.08 35.22
CA SER A 300 32.45 1.31 35.36
C SER A 300 32.55 1.90 36.77
N LYS A 301 32.54 1.04 37.81
CA LYS A 301 32.71 1.48 39.20
C LYS A 301 34.11 2.04 39.44
N ALA A 302 35.15 1.35 38.97
CA ALA A 302 36.52 1.82 39.08
C ALA A 302 36.71 3.19 38.39
N PHE A 303 36.15 3.37 37.18
CA PHE A 303 36.19 4.66 36.48
C PHE A 303 35.40 5.76 37.20
N ALA A 304 34.24 5.44 37.78
CA ALA A 304 33.47 6.42 38.56
C ALA A 304 34.26 6.90 39.78
N GLU A 305 34.93 6.00 40.50
CA GLU A 305 35.79 6.35 41.64
C GLU A 305 36.99 7.22 41.24
N LEU A 306 37.61 6.94 40.08
CA LEU A 306 38.66 7.78 39.51
C LEU A 306 38.15 9.18 39.13
N CYS A 307 36.98 9.27 38.51
CA CYS A 307 36.34 10.55 38.16
C CYS A 307 36.02 11.37 39.41
N HIS A 308 35.45 10.76 40.46
CA HIS A 308 35.17 11.45 41.72
C HIS A 308 36.44 11.96 42.39
N SER A 309 37.52 11.17 42.37
CA SER A 309 38.81 11.58 42.90
C SER A 309 39.39 12.77 42.11
N SER A 310 39.30 12.73 40.78
CA SER A 310 39.76 13.82 39.91
C SER A 310 38.95 15.11 40.06
N GLN A 311 37.61 15.03 40.21
CA GLN A 311 36.76 16.18 40.46
C GLN A 311 37.07 16.84 41.81
N PHE A 312 37.33 16.02 42.84
CA PHE A 312 37.73 16.52 44.15
C PHE A 312 39.09 17.21 44.09
N GLU A 313 40.06 16.68 43.37
CA GLU A 313 41.35 17.33 43.15
C GLU A 313 41.23 18.63 42.35
N LEU A 314 40.45 18.63 41.25
CA LEU A 314 40.14 19.83 40.45
C LEU A 314 39.52 20.93 41.31
N SER A 315 38.55 20.58 42.17
CA SER A 315 37.91 21.53 43.08
C SER A 315 38.90 22.13 44.10
N LYS A 316 39.90 21.35 44.53
CA LYS A 316 40.95 21.79 45.47
C LYS A 316 42.04 22.61 44.80
N THR A 317 42.41 22.30 43.56
CA THR A 317 43.42 23.06 42.80
C THR A 317 42.98 24.48 42.46
N SER A 318 41.68 24.79 42.56
CA SER A 318 41.18 26.18 42.55
C SER A 318 41.73 27.04 43.70
N ASN A 319 42.28 26.45 44.77
CA ASN A 319 42.71 27.16 45.98
C ASN A 319 44.13 26.85 46.49
N SER A 320 44.91 25.97 45.87
CA SER A 320 46.29 25.72 46.32
C SER A 320 47.13 24.96 45.29
N VAL A 321 48.20 25.60 44.82
CA VAL A 321 49.35 24.96 44.18
C VAL A 321 50.24 24.42 45.28
N MET A 322 50.32 23.09 45.44
CA MET A 322 51.54 22.32 45.77
C MET A 322 51.20 20.84 45.99
N ALA A 323 52.09 20.01 45.47
CA ALA A 323 51.97 18.58 45.20
C ALA A 323 51.77 17.65 46.42
N SER A 324 51.11 16.51 46.18
CA SER A 324 51.61 15.22 46.69
C SER A 324 51.07 14.06 45.84
N ASN A 325 51.97 13.36 45.15
CA ASN A 325 51.73 12.08 44.49
C ASN A 325 51.30 11.03 45.53
N LYS A 326 50.06 10.56 45.44
CA LYS A 326 49.64 9.30 46.08
C LYS A 326 49.23 8.33 44.99
N ASN A 327 50.06 7.31 44.82
CA ASN A 327 49.77 6.13 44.00
C ASN A 327 48.56 5.41 44.61
N LEU A 328 47.37 5.68 44.08
CA LEU A 328 46.23 4.79 44.25
C LEU A 328 46.54 3.48 43.50
N PRO A 329 46.12 2.32 44.03
CA PRO A 329 46.25 1.05 43.32
C PRO A 329 45.24 1.07 42.18
N ILE A 330 45.65 1.65 41.05
CA ILE A 330 45.00 1.40 39.77
C ILE A 330 45.19 -0.09 39.56
N ILE A 331 44.10 -0.86 39.59
CA ILE A 331 44.07 -2.19 38.98
C ILE A 331 44.62 -1.97 37.57
N SER A 332 45.86 -2.39 37.32
CA SER A 332 46.54 -2.10 36.08
C SER A 332 45.71 -2.74 34.97
N ILE A 333 45.14 -1.89 34.12
CA ILE A 333 44.47 -2.31 32.88
C ILE A 333 45.41 -3.22 32.06
N ASP A 334 46.72 -3.09 32.24
CA ASP A 334 47.74 -3.94 31.61
C ASP A 334 47.63 -5.42 32.04
N GLU A 335 47.15 -5.72 33.25
CA GLU A 335 46.92 -7.11 33.68
C GLU A 335 45.72 -7.74 32.92
N PHE A 336 44.76 -6.91 32.47
CA PHE A 336 43.62 -7.33 31.66
C PHE A 336 43.96 -7.40 30.15
N LEU A 337 44.86 -6.55 29.67
CA LEU A 337 45.34 -6.55 28.28
C LEU A 337 46.38 -7.65 27.99
N ASN A 338 46.95 -8.27 29.02
CA ASN A 338 47.93 -9.35 28.92
C ASN A 338 47.31 -10.76 28.87
N GLU A 339 45.97 -10.89 28.78
CA GLU A 339 45.35 -12.18 28.44
C GLU A 339 45.82 -12.60 27.04
N ARG A 340 46.49 -13.77 26.99
CA ARG A 340 47.23 -14.28 25.85
C ARG A 340 46.35 -14.29 24.60
N HIS A 341 46.87 -13.78 23.50
CA HIS A 341 46.38 -14.12 22.17
C HIS A 341 46.48 -15.64 22.03
N ASP A 342 45.35 -16.33 22.09
CA ASP A 342 45.30 -17.77 21.88
C ASP A 342 45.87 -18.08 20.48
N GLU A 343 46.81 -19.03 20.45
CA GLU A 343 47.47 -19.57 19.26
C GLU A 343 46.48 -20.40 18.40
N GLU A 344 45.29 -19.88 18.13
CA GLU A 344 44.21 -20.58 17.43
C GLU A 344 44.34 -20.53 15.89
N TYR A 345 45.46 -20.02 15.38
CA TYR A 345 45.72 -19.97 13.94
C TYR A 345 46.14 -21.31 13.32
N ASP A 346 46.59 -22.29 14.12
CA ASP A 346 47.10 -23.58 13.62
C ASP A 346 46.01 -24.64 13.32
N ARG A 347 44.73 -24.35 13.61
CA ARG A 347 43.61 -25.30 13.37
C ARG A 347 42.88 -25.12 12.04
N LEU A 348 43.19 -24.07 11.27
CA LEU A 348 42.62 -23.85 9.94
C LEU A 348 43.31 -24.73 8.88
N SER A 349 43.32 -26.05 9.12
CA SER A 349 43.65 -27.03 8.08
C SER A 349 42.55 -27.03 6.99
N PRO A 350 42.84 -27.42 5.74
CA PRO A 350 41.94 -27.28 4.59
C PRO A 350 40.80 -28.31 4.56
N THR A 351 40.17 -28.56 5.70
CA THR A 351 38.92 -29.32 5.77
C THR A 351 37.77 -28.44 5.26
N SER A 352 36.83 -29.04 4.53
CA SER A 352 35.67 -28.37 3.95
C SER A 352 34.94 -27.49 4.97
N PHE A 353 34.95 -26.17 4.74
CA PHE A 353 34.22 -25.23 5.58
C PHE A 353 32.72 -25.45 5.46
N ASN A 354 32.06 -25.76 6.57
CA ASN A 354 30.60 -25.82 6.62
C ASN A 354 30.03 -24.44 6.95
N TYR A 355 29.55 -23.71 5.95
CA TYR A 355 28.98 -22.38 6.16
C TYR A 355 27.72 -22.38 7.06
N THR A 356 27.03 -23.52 7.21
CA THR A 356 25.81 -23.59 8.02
C THR A 356 26.08 -23.54 9.52
N SER A 357 27.30 -23.80 9.97
CA SER A 357 27.65 -23.74 11.39
C SER A 357 27.97 -22.32 11.87
N PHE A 358 28.08 -21.34 10.96
CA PHE A 358 28.44 -19.97 11.29
C PHE A 358 27.24 -19.02 11.34
N ILE A 359 27.32 -18.03 12.22
CA ILE A 359 26.33 -16.95 12.27
C ILE A 359 26.66 -15.88 11.24
N SER A 360 25.63 -15.44 10.51
CA SER A 360 25.74 -14.36 9.53
C SER A 360 26.18 -13.05 10.20
N PHE A 361 26.91 -12.20 9.47
CA PHE A 361 27.33 -10.90 9.98
C PHE A 361 26.15 -10.00 10.43
N PRO A 362 25.01 -9.90 9.69
CA PRO A 362 23.85 -9.15 10.16
C PRO A 362 23.32 -9.65 11.52
N ASN A 363 23.28 -10.96 11.74
CA ASN A 363 22.83 -11.52 13.02
C ASN A 363 23.80 -11.19 14.15
N ARG A 364 25.12 -11.23 13.90
CA ARG A 364 26.12 -10.78 14.89
C ARG A 364 25.99 -9.29 15.22
N LEU A 365 25.67 -8.43 14.23
CA LEU A 365 25.45 -7.00 14.47
C LEU A 365 24.21 -6.69 15.31
N LEU A 366 23.16 -7.49 15.17
CA LEU A 366 21.97 -7.36 16.01
C LEU A 366 22.25 -7.73 17.47
N HIS A 367 23.36 -8.43 17.72
CA HIS A 367 23.74 -8.95 19.03
C HIS A 367 25.19 -8.59 19.36
N PRO A 368 25.49 -7.30 19.64
CA PRO A 368 26.85 -6.82 19.81
C PRO A 368 27.60 -7.41 21.01
N SER A 369 26.91 -8.10 21.93
CA SER A 369 27.53 -8.87 23.02
C SER A 369 27.98 -10.27 22.59
N CYS A 370 27.55 -10.74 21.41
CA CYS A 370 27.89 -12.04 20.87
C CYS A 370 29.17 -11.94 20.04
N ASN A 371 30.29 -12.33 20.63
CA ASN A 371 31.57 -12.46 19.92
C ASN A 371 31.71 -13.82 19.20
N GLU A 372 30.74 -14.72 19.40
CA GLU A 372 30.76 -16.07 18.86
C GLU A 372 30.50 -16.07 17.35
N ILE A 373 31.31 -16.84 16.63
CA ILE A 373 31.16 -17.02 15.18
C ILE A 373 30.35 -18.28 14.90
N HIS A 374 30.41 -19.27 15.79
CA HIS A 374 29.77 -20.56 15.66
C HIS A 374 28.37 -20.58 16.29
N SER A 375 27.38 -21.02 15.52
CA SER A 375 25.98 -21.17 15.95
C SER A 375 25.79 -22.09 17.16
N GLU A 376 26.73 -23.03 17.38
CA GLU A 376 26.72 -23.97 18.51
C GLU A 376 27.17 -23.36 19.85
N HIS A 377 27.69 -22.12 19.84
CA HIS A 377 28.06 -21.40 21.06
C HIS A 377 27.17 -20.19 21.32
N VAL A 378 26.18 -19.93 20.46
CA VAL A 378 25.40 -18.71 20.54
C VAL A 378 24.14 -18.93 21.34
N TRP A 379 24.06 -18.20 22.44
CA TRP A 379 22.93 -18.19 23.34
C TRP A 379 21.74 -17.41 22.73
N PRO A 380 20.50 -17.82 23.06
CA PRO A 380 19.32 -17.10 22.60
C PRO A 380 19.21 -15.73 23.27
N PHE A 381 18.64 -14.76 22.55
CA PHE A 381 18.60 -13.37 23.00
C PHE A 381 17.22 -12.99 23.50
N ARG A 382 17.13 -12.10 24.48
CA ARG A 382 15.83 -11.55 24.90
C ARG A 382 15.26 -10.66 23.81
N LYS A 383 13.96 -10.82 23.55
CA LYS A 383 13.21 -10.02 22.57
C LYS A 383 13.26 -8.55 22.94
N THR A 384 13.71 -7.68 22.03
CA THR A 384 13.69 -6.23 22.23
C THR A 384 12.26 -5.71 22.35
N LEU A 385 12.02 -4.80 23.30
CA LEU A 385 10.75 -4.12 23.49
C LEU A 385 10.54 -3.06 22.40
N CYS A 386 9.30 -2.93 21.94
CA CYS A 386 8.87 -1.85 21.08
C CYS A 386 8.32 -0.68 21.92
N THR A 387 8.31 0.51 21.34
CA THR A 387 7.73 1.70 21.97
C THR A 387 6.36 2.00 21.40
N LYS A 388 5.40 2.30 22.29
CA LYS A 388 4.19 3.04 21.93
C LYS A 388 4.50 4.52 22.10
N LYS A 389 4.15 5.31 21.09
CA LYS A 389 4.46 6.75 21.05
C LYS A 389 3.18 7.57 21.07
N ILE A 390 3.21 8.65 21.85
CA ILE A 390 2.26 9.75 21.75
C ILE A 390 2.81 10.77 20.77
N LYS A 391 1.93 11.35 19.96
CA LYS A 391 2.28 12.45 19.06
C LYS A 391 1.65 13.74 19.56
N LYS A 392 2.45 14.80 19.69
CA LYS A 392 2.03 16.12 20.13
C LYS A 392 2.39 17.19 19.11
N TYR A 393 1.58 18.26 19.08
CA TYR A 393 1.88 19.50 18.39
C TYR A 393 1.75 20.64 19.39
N GLY A 394 2.88 21.27 19.74
CA GLY A 394 2.94 22.16 20.90
C GLY A 394 2.49 21.42 22.17
N ASN A 395 1.45 21.93 22.83
CA ASN A 395 0.87 21.30 24.02
C ASN A 395 -0.32 20.38 23.71
N THR A 396 -0.80 20.34 22.46
CA THR A 396 -1.96 19.55 22.05
C THR A 396 -1.53 18.12 21.74
N VAL A 397 -2.23 17.14 22.33
CA VAL A 397 -2.05 15.72 22.00
C VAL A 397 -2.83 15.40 20.74
N ILE A 398 -2.14 14.97 19.70
CA ILE A 398 -2.72 14.70 18.37
C ILE A 398 -3.08 13.23 18.23
N VAL A 399 -2.19 12.33 18.68
CA VAL A 399 -2.43 10.89 18.66
C VAL A 399 -2.01 10.29 19.99
N LYS A 400 -2.94 9.60 20.64
CA LYS A 400 -2.71 8.84 21.88
C LYS A 400 -3.45 7.51 21.78
N ARG A 401 -2.72 6.41 21.96
CA ARG A 401 -3.34 5.08 22.04
C ARG A 401 -3.92 4.85 23.42
N SER A 402 -5.01 4.08 23.50
CA SER A 402 -5.55 3.68 24.79
C SER A 402 -4.49 2.91 25.58
N ALA A 403 -4.47 3.14 26.90
CA ALA A 403 -3.65 2.40 27.85
C ALA A 403 -4.31 1.05 28.25
N ASP A 404 -5.52 0.77 27.79
CA ASP A 404 -6.24 -0.44 28.15
C ASP A 404 -5.59 -1.68 27.51
N SER A 405 -4.83 -2.39 28.35
CA SER A 405 -4.08 -3.62 28.02
C SER A 405 -4.97 -4.76 27.50
N ASN A 406 -6.28 -4.69 27.70
CA ASN A 406 -7.25 -5.69 27.23
C ASN A 406 -7.69 -5.48 25.78
N SER A 407 -7.38 -4.34 25.17
CA SER A 407 -7.64 -4.15 23.74
C SER A 407 -6.53 -4.82 22.93
N SER A 408 -6.76 -6.07 22.53
CA SER A 408 -5.93 -6.79 21.56
C SER A 408 -5.80 -6.05 20.21
N PHE A 409 -6.62 -5.01 20.00
CA PHE A 409 -6.64 -4.14 18.84
C PHE A 409 -6.46 -2.68 19.26
N GLY A 410 -5.50 -2.00 18.62
CA GLY A 410 -5.03 -0.66 18.96
C GLY A 410 -6.07 0.45 18.83
N HIS A 411 -7.03 0.50 19.76
CA HIS A 411 -7.93 1.62 19.92
C HIS A 411 -7.13 2.88 20.28
N PHE A 412 -7.50 3.98 19.63
CA PHE A 412 -6.97 5.29 19.96
C PHE A 412 -7.90 5.95 20.96
N GLU A 413 -7.32 6.46 22.05
CA GLU A 413 -8.02 7.36 22.96
C GLU A 413 -8.21 8.72 22.28
N ILE A 414 -7.17 9.16 21.56
CA ILE A 414 -7.18 10.39 20.76
C ILE A 414 -6.58 10.08 19.40
N ASN A 415 -7.30 10.43 18.33
CA ASN A 415 -6.83 10.25 16.96
C ASN A 415 -7.26 11.41 16.07
N HIS A 416 -6.42 12.44 16.02
CA HIS A 416 -6.63 13.57 15.12
C HIS A 416 -5.93 13.37 13.76
N SER A 417 -6.04 12.18 13.17
CA SER A 417 -5.59 11.92 11.79
C SER A 417 -6.37 12.78 10.80
N ALA A 418 -5.68 13.41 9.84
CA ALA A 418 -6.32 14.29 8.86
C ALA A 418 -7.35 13.56 7.99
N MET A 419 -7.28 12.24 7.87
CA MET A 419 -8.28 11.43 7.15
C MET A 419 -9.70 11.56 7.68
N PHE A 420 -9.86 11.88 8.97
CA PHE A 420 -11.17 12.11 9.56
C PHE A 420 -11.66 13.54 9.36
N TYR A 421 -10.79 14.44 8.89
CA TYR A 421 -11.08 15.87 8.78
C TYR A 421 -11.18 16.39 7.35
N LEU A 422 -10.24 15.97 6.51
CA LEU A 422 -10.14 16.44 5.14
C LEU A 422 -11.11 15.68 4.23
N PRO A 423 -11.69 16.35 3.22
CA PRO A 423 -12.50 15.67 2.23
C PRO A 423 -11.67 14.60 1.51
N LYS A 424 -12.25 13.42 1.39
CA LYS A 424 -11.65 12.32 0.62
C LYS A 424 -11.80 12.66 -0.86
N VAL A 425 -10.67 12.79 -1.55
CA VAL A 425 -10.64 13.05 -3.00
C VAL A 425 -10.14 11.81 -3.72
N SER A 426 -10.85 11.44 -4.79
CA SER A 426 -10.49 10.31 -5.64
C SER A 426 -10.63 10.67 -7.11
N ILE A 427 -9.73 10.15 -7.94
CA ILE A 427 -9.79 10.34 -9.40
C ILE A 427 -10.76 9.30 -9.95
N VAL A 428 -11.83 9.76 -10.59
CA VAL A 428 -12.84 8.87 -11.20
C VAL A 428 -12.35 8.37 -12.54
N ASN A 429 -11.80 9.26 -13.36
CA ASN A 429 -11.23 8.94 -14.65
C ASN A 429 -10.10 9.93 -14.97
N ALA A 430 -8.96 9.42 -15.42
CA ALA A 430 -7.84 10.24 -15.88
C ALA A 430 -7.91 10.37 -17.41
N PRO A 431 -8.02 11.58 -17.96
CA PRO A 431 -8.13 11.76 -19.41
C PRO A 431 -6.79 11.46 -20.11
N VAL A 432 -6.88 11.15 -21.41
CA VAL A 432 -5.73 11.28 -22.30
C VAL A 432 -5.52 12.77 -22.53
N MET A 433 -4.32 13.26 -22.21
CA MET A 433 -4.00 14.68 -22.32
C MET A 433 -3.08 14.95 -23.50
N PHE A 434 -3.32 16.07 -24.17
CA PHE A 434 -2.48 16.61 -25.24
C PHE A 434 -1.92 17.97 -24.83
N LEU A 435 -0.70 18.27 -25.27
CA LEU A 435 -0.03 19.53 -24.94
C LEU A 435 -0.86 20.73 -25.42
N ASN A 436 -1.05 21.73 -24.55
CA ASN A 436 -1.81 22.95 -24.81
C ASN A 436 -3.30 22.75 -25.17
N HIS A 437 -3.86 21.56 -24.99
CA HIS A 437 -5.28 21.30 -25.15
C HIS A 437 -5.94 21.06 -23.78
N GLU A 438 -7.15 21.56 -23.62
CA GLU A 438 -7.96 21.28 -22.43
C GLU A 438 -8.39 19.82 -22.41
N SER A 439 -8.28 19.19 -21.25
CA SER A 439 -8.73 17.83 -20.98
C SER A 439 -9.47 17.77 -19.67
N ASP A 440 -10.49 16.92 -19.60
CA ASP A 440 -11.38 16.81 -18.44
C ASP A 440 -10.90 15.78 -17.43
N LEU A 441 -10.49 16.23 -16.25
CA LEU A 441 -10.25 15.37 -15.09
C LEU A 441 -11.49 15.34 -14.20
N TYR A 442 -12.02 14.15 -13.92
CA TYR A 442 -13.15 14.00 -13.00
C TYR A 442 -12.68 13.55 -11.62
N LEU A 443 -13.01 14.33 -10.60
CA LEU A 443 -12.75 14.01 -9.20
C LEU A 443 -14.06 13.72 -8.47
N ASN A 444 -14.04 12.73 -7.57
CA ASN A 444 -15.10 12.53 -6.59
C ASN A 444 -14.59 12.99 -5.22
N ILE A 445 -15.34 13.90 -4.59
CA ILE A 445 -15.01 14.54 -3.33
C ILE A 445 -16.09 14.17 -2.31
N THR A 446 -15.67 13.67 -1.15
CA THR A 446 -16.57 13.17 -0.11
C THR A 446 -16.24 13.81 1.24
N ASN A 447 -17.24 14.36 1.93
CA ASN A 447 -17.07 14.85 3.30
C ASN A 447 -17.02 13.66 4.29
N PRO A 448 -15.95 13.50 5.09
CA PRO A 448 -15.87 12.42 6.07
C PRO A 448 -16.70 12.66 7.34
N HIS A 449 -17.18 13.89 7.60
CA HIS A 449 -17.78 14.26 8.87
C HIS A 449 -19.30 14.10 8.92
N GLU A 450 -19.80 13.60 10.05
CA GLU A 450 -21.23 13.38 10.29
C GLU A 450 -21.96 14.59 10.89
N ASN A 451 -21.21 15.53 11.49
CA ASN A 451 -21.81 16.59 12.32
C ASN A 451 -21.79 17.98 11.67
N PHE A 452 -21.07 18.16 10.56
CA PHE A 452 -20.93 19.47 9.93
C PHE A 452 -20.70 19.40 8.44
N LYS A 453 -21.05 20.51 7.80
CA LYS A 453 -20.88 20.73 6.37
C LYS A 453 -19.51 21.34 6.10
N LEU A 454 -18.96 21.05 4.93
CA LEU A 454 -17.70 21.63 4.48
C LEU A 454 -17.98 22.60 3.32
N SER A 455 -17.40 23.79 3.37
CA SER A 455 -17.33 24.69 2.22
C SER A 455 -15.92 24.66 1.65
N LEU A 456 -15.80 24.31 0.38
CA LEU A 456 -14.52 24.15 -0.32
C LEU A 456 -14.38 25.18 -1.43
N THR A 457 -13.32 25.97 -1.40
CA THR A 457 -12.93 26.85 -2.50
C THR A 457 -11.62 26.36 -3.11
N PHE A 458 -11.59 26.22 -4.44
CA PHE A 458 -10.42 25.72 -5.16
C PHE A 458 -9.67 26.88 -5.81
N SER A 459 -8.35 26.83 -5.74
CA SER A 459 -7.46 27.73 -6.45
C SER A 459 -6.22 26.96 -6.92
N GLN A 460 -5.52 27.46 -7.92
CA GLN A 460 -4.29 26.82 -8.38
C GLN A 460 -3.12 27.26 -7.49
N ASN A 461 -2.33 26.31 -6.99
CA ASN A 461 -1.09 26.62 -6.26
C ASN A 461 0.05 26.89 -7.24
N LEU A 462 0.29 28.19 -7.50
CA LEU A 462 1.36 28.65 -8.37
C LEU A 462 2.76 28.54 -7.73
N ASN A 463 2.84 28.36 -6.41
CA ASN A 463 4.12 28.24 -5.70
C ASN A 463 4.72 26.84 -5.79
N TYR A 464 3.98 25.84 -6.27
CA TYR A 464 4.50 24.50 -6.46
C TYR A 464 5.36 24.44 -7.72
N SER A 465 6.69 24.34 -7.54
CA SER A 465 7.69 24.42 -8.61
C SER A 465 7.55 23.35 -9.70
N LYS A 466 6.87 22.24 -9.41
CA LYS A 466 6.65 21.16 -10.37
C LYS A 466 5.35 21.29 -11.16
N THR A 467 4.53 22.32 -10.90
CA THR A 467 3.30 22.54 -11.67
C THR A 467 3.65 22.84 -13.12
N ASN A 468 3.25 21.96 -14.04
CA ASN A 468 3.45 22.11 -15.48
C ASN A 468 2.12 22.11 -16.26
N ALA A 469 1.01 22.37 -15.58
CA ALA A 469 -0.32 22.43 -16.17
C ALA A 469 -1.09 23.64 -15.64
N LYS A 470 -1.91 24.25 -16.50
CA LYS A 470 -2.90 25.24 -16.10
C LYS A 470 -4.19 24.52 -15.73
N LEU A 471 -4.82 24.94 -14.63
CA LEU A 471 -6.09 24.40 -14.16
C LEU A 471 -7.22 25.40 -14.44
N ILE A 472 -8.36 24.91 -14.91
CA ILE A 472 -9.61 25.63 -15.05
C ILE A 472 -10.51 25.19 -13.89
N LEU A 473 -10.76 26.11 -12.97
CA LEU A 473 -11.46 25.89 -11.71
C LEU A 473 -12.69 26.79 -11.64
N SER A 474 -13.69 26.43 -10.83
CA SER A 474 -14.81 27.32 -10.54
C SER A 474 -14.44 28.34 -9.47
N ASP A 475 -14.92 29.57 -9.61
CA ASP A 475 -14.81 30.62 -8.59
C ASP A 475 -15.82 30.43 -7.44
N ARG A 476 -16.80 29.54 -7.60
CA ARG A 476 -17.84 29.29 -6.60
C ARG A 476 -17.40 28.22 -5.59
N PRO A 477 -17.69 28.41 -4.30
CA PRO A 477 -17.43 27.38 -3.31
C PRO A 477 -18.37 26.18 -3.50
N ILE A 478 -17.86 24.98 -3.24
CA ILE A 478 -18.66 23.76 -3.16
C ILE A 478 -19.00 23.49 -1.71
N ILE A 479 -20.28 23.35 -1.41
CA ILE A 479 -20.74 22.90 -0.10
C ILE A 479 -20.91 21.38 -0.14
N LEU A 480 -20.22 20.66 0.73
CA LEU A 480 -20.41 19.23 0.98
C LEU A 480 -21.24 19.03 2.24
N ARG A 481 -22.30 18.24 2.13
CA ARG A 481 -23.13 17.88 3.29
C ARG A 481 -22.40 16.94 4.23
N GLU A 482 -22.86 16.89 5.46
CA GLU A 482 -22.46 15.91 6.44
C GLU A 482 -22.77 14.47 5.98
N HIS A 483 -21.90 13.55 6.38
CA HIS A 483 -22.04 12.11 6.18
C HIS A 483 -23.07 11.56 7.17
N PHE A 484 -24.30 11.38 6.72
CA PHE A 484 -25.25 10.55 7.45
C PHE A 484 -24.92 9.09 7.15
N GLY A 485 -24.32 8.38 8.11
CA GLY A 485 -23.94 6.97 8.05
C GLY A 485 -24.87 6.13 7.17
N LEU A 486 -24.31 5.55 6.12
CA LEU A 486 -25.02 4.89 5.03
C LEU A 486 -25.52 3.49 5.43
N ASP A 487 -26.77 3.41 5.89
CA ASP A 487 -27.68 2.27 5.63
C ASP A 487 -29.02 2.70 5.00
N LEU A 488 -29.25 4.01 4.82
CA LEU A 488 -30.51 4.52 4.26
C LEU A 488 -30.51 4.69 2.74
N TYR A 489 -29.43 4.39 2.00
CA TYR A 489 -29.42 4.47 0.53
C TYR A 489 -29.41 3.11 -0.16
N SER A 490 -30.17 2.14 0.38
CA SER A 490 -30.65 1.03 -0.45
C SER A 490 -31.46 1.61 -1.62
N HIS A 491 -31.45 0.95 -2.79
CA HIS A 491 -32.26 1.37 -3.95
C HIS A 491 -33.75 1.54 -3.60
N ASP A 492 -34.24 0.89 -2.55
CA ASP A 492 -35.64 0.96 -2.11
C ASP A 492 -35.96 2.23 -1.29
N THR A 493 -34.96 2.86 -0.65
CA THR A 493 -35.16 4.13 0.09
C THR A 493 -35.01 5.37 -0.79
N MET A 494 -34.53 5.23 -2.03
CA MET A 494 -34.41 6.33 -2.99
C MET A 494 -35.76 7.03 -3.27
N VAL A 495 -36.87 6.35 -3.01
CA VAL A 495 -38.22 6.90 -3.19
C VAL A 495 -38.56 7.99 -2.15
N PHE A 496 -37.87 8.06 -1.00
CA PHE A 496 -38.14 9.08 0.02
C PHE A 496 -37.20 10.30 0.01
N ILE A 497 -36.15 10.31 -0.82
CA ILE A 497 -35.23 11.47 -0.98
C ILE A 497 -35.61 12.31 -2.21
N GLN A 498 -36.90 12.34 -2.58
CA GLN A 498 -37.44 13.38 -3.45
C GLN A 498 -37.69 14.71 -2.70
N GLY A 499 -37.42 14.78 -1.38
CA GLY A 499 -37.86 15.90 -0.53
C GLY A 499 -36.77 16.60 0.31
N ASN A 500 -35.48 16.48 0.01
CA ASN A 500 -34.50 17.29 0.73
C ASN A 500 -34.32 18.63 0.00
N GLU A 501 -35.15 19.62 0.36
CA GLU A 501 -35.13 20.99 -0.18
C GLU A 501 -33.72 21.57 -0.22
N GLU A 502 -32.90 21.22 0.76
CA GLU A 502 -31.51 21.66 0.85
C GLU A 502 -30.64 21.12 -0.30
N GLU A 503 -30.80 19.86 -0.71
CA GLU A 503 -30.02 19.32 -1.84
C GLU A 503 -30.40 19.99 -3.15
N TYR A 504 -31.69 20.27 -3.36
CA TYR A 504 -32.15 21.05 -4.52
C TYR A 504 -31.61 22.48 -4.49
N ARG A 505 -31.61 23.12 -3.32
CA ARG A 505 -31.01 24.45 -3.14
C ARG A 505 -29.53 24.43 -3.52
N LEU A 506 -28.75 23.50 -2.97
CA LEU A 506 -27.33 23.37 -3.28
C LEU A 506 -27.08 23.10 -4.78
N ARG A 507 -27.87 22.20 -5.40
CA ARG A 507 -27.78 21.95 -6.85
C ARG A 507 -28.11 23.18 -7.70
N SER A 508 -28.98 24.06 -7.23
CA SER A 508 -29.31 25.31 -7.93
C SER A 508 -28.22 26.38 -7.80
N GLU A 509 -27.40 26.31 -6.74
CA GLU A 509 -26.27 27.21 -6.49
C GLU A 509 -24.97 26.73 -7.16
N ASP A 510 -24.85 25.40 -7.36
CA ASP A 510 -23.71 24.73 -7.99
C ASP A 510 -23.43 25.29 -9.41
N ASP A 511 -22.14 25.41 -9.72
CA ASP A 511 -21.68 25.72 -11.08
C ASP A 511 -21.75 24.45 -11.94
N THR A 512 -22.77 24.34 -12.80
CA THR A 512 -23.01 23.15 -13.65
C THR A 512 -21.86 22.81 -14.61
N SER A 513 -20.94 23.74 -14.90
CA SER A 513 -19.75 23.47 -15.71
C SER A 513 -18.66 22.71 -14.94
N PHE A 514 -18.72 22.80 -13.61
CA PHE A 514 -17.75 22.27 -12.67
C PHE A 514 -18.31 21.11 -11.85
N VAL A 515 -19.53 21.24 -11.31
CA VAL A 515 -20.22 20.21 -10.54
C VAL A 515 -21.11 19.40 -11.48
N LEU A 516 -20.74 18.14 -11.70
CA LEU A 516 -21.46 17.24 -12.59
C LEU A 516 -22.58 16.49 -11.89
N GLU A 517 -22.33 16.08 -10.65
CA GLU A 517 -23.23 15.21 -9.91
C GLU A 517 -23.05 15.41 -8.41
N ARG A 518 -24.17 15.37 -7.69
CA ARG A 518 -24.24 15.45 -6.24
C ARG A 518 -25.05 14.28 -5.71
N ARG A 519 -24.51 13.58 -4.71
CA ARG A 519 -25.19 12.48 -4.00
C ARG A 519 -24.85 12.55 -2.52
N GLY A 520 -25.78 13.03 -1.71
CA GLY A 520 -25.60 13.13 -0.26
C GLY A 520 -24.38 13.97 0.13
N ASN A 521 -23.40 13.35 0.79
CA ASN A 521 -22.15 13.97 1.23
C ASN A 521 -21.03 13.93 0.16
N GLN A 522 -21.35 13.51 -1.07
CA GLN A 522 -20.41 13.37 -2.18
C GLN A 522 -20.76 14.31 -3.34
N VAL A 523 -19.73 14.85 -3.98
CA VAL A 523 -19.84 15.67 -5.18
C VAL A 523 -18.78 15.22 -6.19
N LYS A 524 -19.23 14.99 -7.43
CA LYS A 524 -18.37 14.74 -8.58
C LYS A 524 -18.13 16.04 -9.33
N VAL A 525 -16.86 16.41 -9.46
CA VAL A 525 -16.44 17.65 -10.11
C VAL A 525 -15.60 17.38 -11.36
N ARG A 526 -15.69 18.29 -12.34
CA ARG A 526 -14.89 18.37 -13.56
C ARG A 526 -13.83 19.45 -13.36
N LEU A 527 -12.56 19.08 -13.49
CA LEU A 527 -11.44 20.01 -13.56
C LEU A 527 -10.92 20.05 -15.00
N GLY A 528 -10.89 21.23 -15.62
CA GLY A 528 -10.20 21.41 -16.90
C GLY A 528 -8.69 21.49 -16.68
N ILE A 529 -7.92 20.70 -17.40
CA ILE A 529 -6.45 20.65 -17.30
C ILE A 529 -5.85 20.94 -18.66
N ILE A 530 -4.91 21.89 -18.73
CA ILE A 530 -4.14 22.21 -19.93
C ILE A 530 -2.67 21.98 -19.64
N PRO A 531 -2.07 20.86 -20.10
CA PRO A 531 -0.63 20.62 -19.96
C PRO A 531 0.17 21.68 -20.72
N GLN A 532 1.20 22.24 -20.09
CA GLN A 532 2.06 23.28 -20.68
C GLN A 532 3.43 22.73 -21.11
N GLN A 533 3.78 21.51 -20.68
CA GLN A 533 5.03 20.84 -21.03
C GLN A 533 4.78 19.38 -21.38
N ALA A 534 5.63 18.82 -22.26
CA ALA A 534 5.61 17.41 -22.58
C ALA A 534 6.05 16.56 -21.38
N GLY A 535 5.56 15.32 -21.32
CA GLY A 535 5.81 14.41 -20.20
C GLY A 535 4.75 14.49 -19.10
N PRO A 536 4.96 13.80 -17.97
CA PRO A 536 3.98 13.64 -16.89
C PRO A 536 3.41 14.97 -16.42
N VAL A 537 2.08 15.05 -16.37
CA VAL A 537 1.38 16.27 -15.98
C VAL A 537 1.31 16.33 -14.46
N GLN A 538 1.91 17.35 -13.88
CA GLN A 538 1.95 17.60 -12.45
C GLN A 538 1.27 18.94 -12.17
N CYS A 539 0.33 18.93 -11.24
CA CYS A 539 -0.36 20.15 -10.82
C CYS A 539 -0.72 20.10 -9.34
N SER A 540 -0.90 21.29 -8.76
CA SER A 540 -1.25 21.46 -7.35
C SER A 540 -2.49 22.35 -7.23
N LEU A 541 -3.49 21.82 -6.52
CA LEU A 541 -4.72 22.52 -6.14
C LEU A 541 -4.55 23.01 -4.71
N CYS A 542 -4.72 24.31 -4.47
CA CYS A 542 -4.91 24.87 -3.14
C CYS A 542 -6.41 24.84 -2.82
N VAL A 543 -6.76 24.19 -1.72
CA VAL A 543 -8.14 24.04 -1.25
C VAL A 543 -8.29 24.77 0.07
N LYS A 544 -9.13 25.82 0.06
CA LYS A 544 -9.59 26.47 1.29
C LYS A 544 -10.82 25.72 1.77
N MET A 545 -10.75 25.17 2.98
CA MET A 545 -11.84 24.44 3.62
C MET A 545 -12.32 25.21 4.84
N SER A 546 -13.61 25.56 4.85
CA SER A 546 -14.28 26.17 6.00
C SER A 546 -15.34 25.22 6.55
N ILE A 547 -15.43 25.13 7.88
CA ILE A 547 -16.48 24.37 8.53
C ILE A 547 -17.74 25.23 8.61
N ILE A 548 -18.86 24.71 8.12
CA ILE A 548 -20.18 25.28 8.34
C ILE A 548 -20.85 24.44 9.44
N PRO A 549 -21.01 24.98 10.66
CA PRO A 549 -21.69 24.28 11.73
C PRO A 549 -23.13 24.01 11.31
N ASN A 550 -23.64 22.82 11.63
CA ASN A 550 -25.07 22.58 11.47
C ASN A 550 -25.83 23.52 12.41
N GLU A 551 -26.83 24.21 11.86
CA GLU A 551 -27.85 24.91 12.63
C GLU A 551 -28.70 23.86 13.35
N MET A 552 -28.12 23.15 14.32
CA MET A 552 -28.86 22.21 15.12
C MET A 552 -29.84 23.03 15.95
N SER A 553 -31.11 22.85 15.59
CA SER A 553 -32.31 23.20 16.31
C SER A 553 -32.05 23.29 17.81
N SER A 554 -32.35 24.43 18.39
CA SER A 554 -32.44 24.65 19.83
C SER A 554 -33.53 23.75 20.44
N SER A 555 -33.26 22.45 20.57
CA SER A 555 -34.07 21.54 21.36
C SER A 555 -33.53 21.61 22.79
N THR A 556 -34.32 22.27 23.63
CA THR A 556 -34.24 22.26 25.08
C THR A 556 -34.33 20.83 25.59
N ASP A 557 -33.20 20.17 25.83
CA ASP A 557 -33.18 19.04 26.77
C ASP A 557 -31.90 19.12 27.62
N SER A 558 -32.16 19.10 28.92
CA SER A 558 -31.19 19.17 30.00
C SER A 558 -30.77 17.75 30.38
N ASP A 559 -29.53 17.62 30.87
CA ASP A 559 -28.90 16.41 31.42
C ASP A 559 -28.33 15.37 30.44
N SER A 560 -27.12 15.64 29.92
CA SER A 560 -26.02 14.65 29.99
C SER A 560 -24.65 15.33 29.88
N GLY A 561 -23.79 15.09 30.87
CA GLY A 561 -22.47 15.70 30.99
C GLY A 561 -21.42 15.02 30.12
N PHE A 562 -21.35 15.39 28.85
CA PHE A 562 -20.12 15.31 28.06
C PHE A 562 -19.68 16.72 27.68
N ASN A 563 -18.46 17.06 28.07
CA ASN A 563 -17.92 18.41 28.07
C ASN A 563 -17.38 18.79 26.66
N ASP A 564 -18.25 18.77 25.64
CA ASP A 564 -17.92 19.12 24.23
C ASP A 564 -17.93 20.64 23.97
N ASN A 565 -17.65 21.45 25.00
CA ASN A 565 -17.78 22.91 25.02
C ASN A 565 -16.63 23.69 24.34
N ALA A 566 -15.91 23.12 23.36
CA ALA A 566 -14.68 23.71 22.82
C ALA A 566 -14.72 24.18 21.35
N ILE A 567 -15.90 24.27 20.71
CA ILE A 567 -16.03 24.90 19.38
C ILE A 567 -16.88 26.16 19.51
N ARG A 568 -16.29 27.22 20.07
CA ARG A 568 -16.89 28.57 20.00
C ARG A 568 -16.85 29.07 18.55
N HIS A 569 -17.94 29.74 18.14
CA HIS A 569 -18.38 30.12 16.78
C HIS A 569 -17.46 31.01 15.92
N SER A 570 -16.14 31.01 16.08
CA SER A 570 -15.26 31.60 15.06
C SER A 570 -15.26 30.69 13.83
N GLU A 571 -15.48 31.24 12.63
CA GLU A 571 -15.34 30.51 11.36
C GLU A 571 -13.94 29.88 11.28
N LYS A 572 -13.86 28.58 11.58
CA LYS A 572 -12.62 27.83 11.46
C LYS A 572 -12.43 27.47 10.00
N SER A 573 -11.32 27.91 9.43
CA SER A 573 -10.92 27.55 8.07
C SER A 573 -9.49 27.07 8.06
N THR A 574 -9.19 26.15 7.15
CA THR A 574 -7.86 25.60 6.95
C THR A 574 -7.53 25.57 5.47
N LEU A 575 -6.25 25.64 5.15
CA LEU A 575 -5.73 25.53 3.79
C LEU A 575 -4.96 24.23 3.66
N PHE A 576 -5.23 23.50 2.59
CA PHE A 576 -4.45 22.32 2.24
C PHE A 576 -4.27 22.22 0.74
N TYR A 577 -3.28 21.43 0.33
CA TYR A 577 -2.95 21.25 -1.07
C TYR A 577 -3.24 19.83 -1.51
N ILE A 578 -3.73 19.67 -2.73
CA ILE A 578 -3.85 18.38 -3.41
C ILE A 578 -2.86 18.39 -4.58
N PHE A 579 -1.95 17.43 -4.60
CA PHE A 579 -0.96 17.25 -5.66
C PHE A 579 -1.39 16.09 -6.54
N LEU A 580 -1.48 16.35 -7.84
CA LEU A 580 -1.87 15.38 -8.85
C LEU A 580 -0.66 15.14 -9.76
N THR A 581 -0.34 13.87 -10.00
CA THR A 581 0.52 13.46 -11.11
C THR A 581 -0.29 12.55 -12.02
N LEU A 582 -0.36 12.91 -13.29
CA LEU A 582 -1.12 12.20 -14.31
C LEU A 582 -0.18 11.80 -15.45
N PRO A 583 -0.37 10.62 -16.07
CA PRO A 583 0.38 10.22 -17.24
C PRO A 583 0.01 11.14 -18.41
N SER A 584 1.01 11.61 -19.15
CA SER A 584 0.76 12.33 -20.40
C SER A 584 0.94 11.39 -21.57
N SER A 585 0.16 11.58 -22.63
CA SER A 585 0.44 10.91 -23.88
C SER A 585 1.69 11.53 -24.48
N SER A 586 2.65 10.70 -24.90
CA SER A 586 3.86 11.16 -25.59
C SER A 586 3.58 11.70 -27.00
N LEU A 587 2.31 11.79 -27.40
CA LEU A 587 1.90 12.31 -28.70
C LEU A 587 2.00 13.83 -28.66
N GLU A 588 3.12 14.36 -29.18
CA GLU A 588 3.39 15.81 -29.30
C GLU A 588 2.36 16.57 -30.13
N LYS A 589 1.48 15.87 -30.85
CA LYS A 589 0.40 16.47 -31.65
C LYS A 589 -0.91 15.73 -31.41
N ALA A 590 -1.94 16.47 -31.04
CA ALA A 590 -3.31 16.00 -31.18
C ALA A 590 -3.53 15.61 -32.65
N PRO A 591 -4.23 14.49 -32.94
CA PRO A 591 -4.62 14.19 -34.31
C PRO A 591 -5.43 15.38 -34.84
N VAL A 592 -4.90 16.06 -35.86
CA VAL A 592 -5.61 17.13 -36.57
C VAL A 592 -6.79 16.45 -37.27
N GLU A 593 -8.02 16.75 -36.86
CA GLU A 593 -9.22 16.04 -37.33
C GLU A 593 -9.57 16.30 -38.83
N ASP A 594 -8.81 17.12 -39.57
CA ASP A 594 -9.20 17.57 -40.92
C ASP A 594 -8.12 17.52 -42.02
N GLU A 595 -6.94 16.91 -41.82
CA GLU A 595 -6.01 16.69 -42.95
C GLU A 595 -6.18 15.30 -43.59
N PRO A 596 -6.61 15.21 -44.87
CA PRO A 596 -6.58 13.94 -45.59
C PRO A 596 -5.14 13.49 -45.74
N ILE A 597 -4.76 12.43 -45.03
CA ILE A 597 -3.44 11.82 -45.12
C ILE A 597 -3.27 11.31 -46.57
N PRO A 598 -2.31 11.85 -47.35
CA PRO A 598 -1.99 11.26 -48.64
C PRO A 598 -1.31 9.92 -48.37
N VAL A 599 -1.98 8.84 -48.76
CA VAL A 599 -1.41 7.49 -48.72
C VAL A 599 -0.33 7.43 -49.79
N ASP A 600 0.93 7.67 -49.40
CA ASP A 600 2.08 7.49 -50.28
C ASP A 600 2.40 5.98 -50.40
N TYR A 601 1.94 5.38 -51.50
CA TYR A 601 2.24 4.00 -51.87
C TYR A 601 3.68 3.90 -52.39
N SER A 602 4.67 4.00 -51.51
CA SER A 602 6.03 3.67 -51.91
C SER A 602 6.86 3.07 -50.78
N ARG A 603 7.12 1.75 -50.95
CA ARG A 603 8.12 0.87 -50.30
C ARG A 603 7.57 -0.19 -49.35
N MET A 604 7.14 -1.32 -49.92
CA MET A 604 7.28 -2.63 -49.29
C MET A 604 8.64 -3.22 -49.70
N ILE A 605 9.52 -3.46 -48.72
CA ILE A 605 10.70 -4.31 -48.87
C ILE A 605 10.39 -5.61 -48.13
N PHE A 606 10.49 -6.73 -48.85
CA PHE A 606 10.31 -8.08 -48.31
C PHE A 606 11.52 -8.50 -47.45
N TYR A 607 11.26 -8.97 -46.24
CA TYR A 607 12.07 -9.96 -45.51
C TYR A 607 11.15 -11.01 -44.91
#